data_AF-A0A413Q4L6-F1
#
_entry.id   AF-A0A413Q4L6-F1
#
_cell.length_a   1.000
_cell.length_b   1.000
_cell.length_c   1.000
_cell.angle_alpha   90.00
_cell.angle_beta   90.00
_cell.angle_gamma   90.00
#
_symmetry.space_group_name_H-M   'P 1'
#
loop_
_entity.id
_entity.type
_entity.pdbx_description
1 polymer ?
#
loop_
_entity_poly.entity_id
_entity_poly.type
_entity_poly.pdbx_seq_one_letter_code
_entity_poly.pdbx_strand_id
1 'polypeptide(L)' 'MNNKPWAYVTSAWSADRSRAKRSAKRYCRKLYEAGYTPICPLLSLPEVIDTSNADEYKD' A
#
# COMPACT_ATOMS: atom_id res chain seq x y z
N MET A 1 -11.34 -14.99 -8.20
CA MET A 1 -10.08 -14.50 -8.79
C MET A 1 -10.28 -13.02 -9.04
N ASN A 2 -10.15 -12.23 -7.96
CA ASN A 2 -10.28 -10.79 -8.05
C ASN A 2 -8.96 -10.25 -8.57
N ASN A 3 -8.75 -10.28 -9.88
CA ASN A 3 -7.53 -9.82 -10.55
C ASN A 3 -7.38 -8.29 -10.42
N LYS A 4 -7.12 -7.79 -9.21
CA LYS A 4 -6.71 -6.41 -9.00
C LYS A 4 -5.30 -6.26 -9.57
N PRO A 5 -5.06 -5.31 -10.49
CA PRO A 5 -3.74 -5.07 -11.03
C PRO A 5 -2.77 -4.63 -9.92
N TRP A 6 -1.58 -5.19 -9.94
CA TRP A 6 -0.51 -4.88 -9.00
C TRP A 6 0.11 -3.54 -9.38
N ALA A 7 0.25 -2.64 -8.40
CA ALA A 7 0.80 -1.31 -8.59
C ALA A 7 2.04 -1.12 -7.72
N TYR A 8 3.22 -1.01 -8.35
CA TYR A 8 4.45 -0.70 -7.63
C TYR A 8 4.59 0.81 -7.45
N VAL A 9 4.50 1.27 -6.21
CA VAL A 9 4.46 2.70 -5.86
C VAL A 9 5.77 3.13 -5.24
N THR A 10 6.49 4.00 -5.93
CA THR A 10 7.65 4.71 -5.40
C THR A 10 7.49 6.20 -5.65
N SER A 11 7.98 7.02 -4.72
CA SER A 11 8.02 8.47 -4.86
C SER A 11 9.03 9.05 -3.88
N ALA A 12 9.49 10.28 -4.15
CA ALA A 12 10.28 11.07 -3.21
C ALA A 12 9.37 11.63 -2.10
N TRP A 13 8.82 10.75 -1.26
CA TRP A 13 7.76 11.08 -0.29
C TRP A 13 8.13 12.18 0.70
N SER A 14 9.29 12.07 1.33
CA SER A 14 9.87 13.07 2.24
C SER A 14 11.28 12.63 2.65
N ALA A 15 12.14 13.58 3.00
CA ALA A 15 13.39 13.30 3.69
C ALA A 15 13.16 12.75 5.10
N ASP A 16 12.03 13.08 5.74
CA ASP A 16 11.64 12.55 7.04
C ASP A 16 10.91 11.22 6.88
N ARG A 17 11.49 10.14 7.42
CA ARG A 17 10.96 8.77 7.30
C ARG A 17 9.54 8.62 7.84
N SER A 18 9.19 9.32 8.92
CA SER A 18 7.86 9.25 9.54
C SER A 18 6.80 9.95 8.70
N ARG A 19 7.13 11.13 8.13
CA ARG A 19 6.27 11.82 7.16
C ARG A 19 6.13 11.02 5.88
N ALA A 20 7.23 10.45 5.38
CA ALA A 20 7.24 9.62 4.19
C ALA A 20 6.29 8.42 4.32
N LYS A 21 6.36 7.70 5.46
CA LYS A 21 5.45 6.57 5.73
C LYS A 21 3.98 6.98 5.74
N ARG A 22 3.64 8.10 6.39
CA ARG A 22 2.25 8.60 6.43
C ARG A 22 1.73 8.97 5.03
N SER A 23 2.54 9.65 4.22
CA SER A 23 2.18 10.02 2.86
C SER A 23 2.01 8.79 1.96
N ALA A 24 2.96 7.85 2.03
CA ALA A 24 2.91 6.59 1.30
C ALA A 24 1.67 5.78 1.67
N LYS A 25 1.34 5.67 2.97
CA LYS A 25 0.16 4.93 3.45
C LYS A 25 -1.14 5.52 2.92
N ARG A 26 -1.28 6.85 2.96
CA ARG A 26 -2.46 7.54 2.41
C ARG A 26 -2.62 7.31 0.91
N TYR A 27 -1.52 7.27 0.17
CA TYR A 27 -1.55 7.04 -1.27
C TYR A 27 -1.85 5.58 -1.62
N CYS A 28 -1.22 4.62 -0.94
CA CYS A 28 -1.52 3.19 -1.11
C CYS A 28 -3.00 2.91 -0.80
N ARG A 29 -3.58 3.53 0.24
CA ARG A 29 -5.00 3.37 0.54
C ARG A 29 -5.91 3.81 -0.61
N LYS A 30 -5.61 4.94 -1.24
CA LYS A 30 -6.35 5.42 -2.42
C LYS A 30 -6.26 4.45 -3.61
N LEU A 31 -5.09 3.87 -3.85
CA LEU A 31 -4.90 2.85 -4.88
C LEU A 31 -5.71 1.59 -4.59
N TYR A 32 -5.73 1.16 -3.34
CA TYR A 32 -6.52 0.01 -2.91
C TYR A 32 -8.02 0.23 -3.15
N GLU A 33 -8.53 1.40 -2.76
CA GLU A 33 -9.92 1.85 -2.99
C GLU A 33 -10.23 1.98 -4.48
N ALA A 34 -9.25 2.35 -5.30
CA ALA A 34 -9.36 2.38 -6.76
C ALA A 34 -9.29 1.00 -7.43
N GLY A 35 -9.13 -0.08 -6.66
CA GLY A 35 -9.11 -1.44 -7.19
C GLY A 35 -7.73 -1.95 -7.60
N TYR A 36 -6.65 -1.34 -7.13
CA TYR A 36 -5.28 -1.82 -7.32
C TYR A 36 -4.76 -2.54 -6.07
N THR A 37 -3.73 -3.35 -6.24
CA THR A 37 -2.95 -3.92 -5.13
C THR A 37 -1.62 -3.14 -5.02
N PRO A 38 -1.53 -2.12 -4.15
CA PRO A 38 -0.32 -1.30 -4.05
C PRO A 38 0.82 -2.05 -3.35
N ILE A 39 2.04 -1.90 -3.84
CA ILE A 39 3.27 -2.34 -3.19
C ILE A 39 4.18 -1.12 -3.04
N CYS A 40 4.62 -0.82 -1.83
CA CYS A 40 5.51 0.31 -1.58
C CYS A 40 6.74 -0.17 -0.79
N PRO A 41 7.98 0.00 -1.31
CA PRO A 41 9.20 -0.43 -0.61
C PRO A 41 9.48 0.36 0.67
N LEU A 42 8.83 1.51 0.85
CA LEU A 42 8.96 2.34 2.06
C LEU A 42 8.10 1.84 3.23
N LEU A 43 7.14 0.96 2.94
CA LEU A 43 6.22 0.37 3.89
C LEU A 43 6.46 -1.14 3.93
N SER A 44 6.46 -1.74 5.11
CA SER A 44 6.44 -3.21 5.18
C SER A 44 5.11 -3.70 4.59
N LEU A 45 5.07 -4.87 3.94
CA LEU A 45 3.84 -5.52 3.44
C LEU A 45 2.63 -5.40 4.41
N PRO A 46 2.75 -5.67 5.73
CA PRO A 46 1.65 -5.50 6.69
C PRO A 46 1.29 -4.04 7.04
N GLU A 47 2.10 -3.05 6.65
CA GLU A 47 1.74 -1.63 6.75
C GLU A 47 0.93 -1.15 5.54
N VAL A 48 0.97 -1.90 4.43
CA VAL A 48 0.27 -1.62 3.17
C VAL A 48 -1.06 -2.38 3.10
N ILE A 49 -1.06 -3.63 3.55
CA ILE A 49 -2.18 -4.57 3.54
C ILE A 49 -2.71 -4.66 4.97
N ASP A 50 -4.01 -4.46 5.18
CA ASP A 50 -4.57 -4.53 6.54
C ASP A 50 -4.67 -6.00 6.97
N THR A 51 -3.66 -6.49 7.70
CA THR A 51 -3.60 -7.87 8.19
C THR A 51 -4.74 -8.25 9.15
N SER A 52 -5.56 -7.29 9.57
CA SER A 52 -6.76 -7.51 10.39
C SER A 52 -7.94 -8.02 9.53
N ASN A 53 -7.87 -7.86 8.22
CA ASN A 53 -8.87 -8.35 7.27
C ASN A 53 -8.34 -9.64 6.63
N ALA A 54 -8.78 -10.79 7.15
CA ALA A 54 -8.35 -12.12 6.70
C ALA A 54 -8.65 -12.43 5.22
N ASP A 55 -9.47 -11.60 4.56
CA ASP A 55 -9.78 -11.66 3.13
C ASP A 55 -8.63 -11.10 2.25
N GLU A 56 -7.79 -10.21 2.79
CA GLU A 56 -6.68 -9.58 2.05
C GLU A 56 -5.39 -10.43 2.06
N TYR A 57 -5.35 -11.49 2.87
CA TYR A 57 -4.20 -12.41 2.99
C TYR A 57 -4.34 -13.67 2.10
N LYS A 58 -5.48 -13.86 1.42
CA LYS A 58 -5.82 -15.13 0.75
C LYS A 58 -5.95 -15.09 -0.78
N ASP A 59 -5.82 -13.94 -1.44
CA ASP A 59 -5.79 -13.85 -2.92
C ASP A 59 -4.36 -13.56 -3.41
#